data_AF-A0A847S458-F1
#
_entry.id   AF-A0A847S458-F1
#
_cell.length_a   1.000
_cell.length_b   1.000
_cell.length_c   1.000
_cell.angle_alpha   90.00
_cell.angle_beta   90.00
_cell.angle_gamma   90.00
#
_symmetry.space_group_name_H-M   'P 1'
#
loop_
_entity.id
_entity.type
_entity.pdbx_description
1 polymer ?
#
loop_
_entity_poly.entity_id
_entity_poly.type
_entity_poly.pdbx_seq_one_letter_code
_entity_poly.pdbx_strand_id
1 'polypeptide(L)'
;MEKILALNNIKTVDFIDNSNVVRKYSFTSKMVANSIFIEYYTIGEFEVDEEDYEDDEENDEDFELPEQGSRLSVLLKHRNKYYEFLMFHDTVEIGVPIILLQTIIFLVKLIEETEPDQLIEYLTGVATDPLIPHEIEDKEFRSAALKLLKVKFQTIENLIQENDAAFK
;
A
#
# COMPACT_ATOMS: atom_id res chain seq x y z
N MET A 1 -11.49 2.82 -10.77
CA MET A 1 -10.91 3.77 -9.80
C MET A 1 -9.97 4.76 -10.48
N GLU A 2 -8.97 4.28 -11.23
CA GLU A 2 -7.93 5.07 -11.91
C GLU A 2 -8.45 6.26 -12.73
N LYS A 3 -9.50 6.08 -13.54
CA LYS A 3 -10.09 7.19 -14.31
C LYS A 3 -10.57 8.34 -13.41
N ILE A 4 -11.11 8.04 -12.22
CA ILE A 4 -11.57 9.05 -11.26
C ILE A 4 -10.38 9.68 -10.53
N LEU A 5 -9.36 8.88 -10.18
CA LEU A 5 -8.11 9.39 -9.63
C LEU A 5 -7.42 10.37 -10.60
N ALA A 6 -7.39 10.03 -11.89
CA ALA A 6 -6.83 10.89 -12.93
C ALA A 6 -7.58 12.24 -13.06
N LEU A 7 -8.91 12.27 -12.87
CA LEU A 7 -9.67 13.53 -12.81
C LEU A 7 -9.24 14.43 -11.64
N ASN A 8 -8.61 13.86 -10.60
CA ASN A 8 -8.06 14.58 -9.46
C ASN A 8 -6.55 14.82 -9.59
N ASN A 9 -5.97 14.67 -10.78
CA ASN A 9 -4.53 14.75 -11.04
C ASN A 9 -3.68 13.72 -10.26
N ILE A 10 -4.29 12.60 -9.89
CA ILE A 10 -3.61 11.49 -9.22
C ILE A 10 -3.25 10.46 -10.28
N LYS A 11 -1.95 10.24 -10.48
CA LYS A 11 -1.42 9.18 -11.34
C LYS A 11 -1.39 7.87 -10.56
N THR A 12 -1.45 6.76 -11.28
CA THR A 12 -1.32 5.41 -10.70
C THR A 12 -0.36 4.59 -11.57
N VAL A 13 0.49 3.79 -10.91
CA VAL A 13 1.26 2.70 -11.53
C VAL A 13 0.96 1.43 -10.76
N ASP A 14 1.17 0.27 -11.37
CA ASP A 14 0.92 -1.01 -10.74
C ASP A 14 1.98 -2.04 -11.13
N PHE A 15 2.07 -3.10 -10.33
CA PHE A 15 2.80 -4.31 -10.67
C PHE A 15 2.17 -5.50 -9.96
N ILE A 16 2.45 -6.70 -10.47
CA ILE A 16 2.04 -7.96 -9.84
C ILE A 16 3.22 -8.46 -9.01
N ASP A 17 2.99 -8.70 -7.72
CA ASP A 17 4.04 -9.23 -6.84
C ASP A 17 4.21 -10.76 -6.98
N ASN A 18 5.18 -11.31 -6.24
CA ASN A 18 5.47 -12.76 -6.28
C ASN A 18 4.31 -13.62 -5.74
N SER A 19 3.34 -13.01 -5.06
CA SER A 19 2.13 -13.65 -4.55
C SER A 19 0.94 -13.46 -5.49
N ASN A 20 1.18 -13.02 -6.73
CA ASN A 20 0.17 -12.73 -7.74
C ASN A 20 -0.83 -11.63 -7.33
N VAL A 21 -0.43 -10.73 -6.41
CA VAL A 21 -1.26 -9.62 -5.97
C VAL A 21 -0.96 -8.38 -6.81
N VAL A 22 -2.00 -7.80 -7.42
CA VAL A 22 -1.89 -6.53 -8.16
C VAL A 22 -1.76 -5.37 -7.17
N ARG A 23 -0.53 -4.93 -6.94
CA ARG A 23 -0.22 -3.77 -6.10
C ARG A 23 -0.26 -2.50 -6.92
N LYS A 24 -1.03 -1.53 -6.44
CA LYS A 24 -1.20 -0.22 -7.09
C LYS A 24 -0.59 0.87 -6.22
N TYR A 25 0.03 1.84 -6.88
CA TYR A 25 0.65 2.99 -6.24
C TYR A 25 0.11 4.28 -6.85
N SER A 26 -0.56 5.09 -6.04
CA SER A 26 -1.09 6.39 -6.42
C SER A 26 -0.22 7.55 -5.91
N PHE A 27 -0.05 8.57 -6.75
CA PHE A 27 0.79 9.73 -6.45
C PHE A 27 0.44 10.96 -7.31
N THR A 28 0.80 12.13 -6.80
CA THR A 28 0.86 13.40 -7.54
C THR A 28 2.31 13.80 -7.81
N SER A 29 2.53 14.85 -8.59
CA SER A 29 3.88 15.40 -8.78
C SER A 29 4.52 15.92 -7.49
N LYS A 30 3.74 16.54 -6.59
CA LYS A 30 4.25 17.01 -5.29
C LYS A 30 4.63 15.83 -4.40
N MET A 31 3.81 14.77 -4.38
CA MET A 31 4.08 13.56 -3.63
C MET A 31 5.40 12.90 -4.06
N VAL A 32 5.64 12.76 -5.38
CA VAL A 32 6.91 12.23 -5.90
C VAL A 32 8.09 13.09 -5.45
N ALA A 33 7.98 14.42 -5.56
CA ALA A 33 9.04 15.34 -5.14
C ALA A 33 9.38 15.25 -3.65
N ASN A 34 8.44 14.78 -2.82
CA ASN A 34 8.61 14.59 -1.39
C ASN A 34 8.81 13.11 -0.98
N SER A 35 8.96 12.19 -1.95
CA SER A 35 9.06 10.75 -1.71
C SER A 35 7.89 10.23 -0.84
N ILE A 36 6.66 10.52 -1.26
CA ILE A 36 5.42 10.07 -0.64
C ILE A 36 4.60 9.31 -1.68
N PHE A 37 4.02 8.18 -1.31
CA PHE A 37 3.21 7.33 -2.20
C PHE A 37 2.05 6.72 -1.43
N ILE A 38 0.94 6.42 -2.11
CA ILE A 38 -0.16 5.65 -1.54
C ILE A 38 -0.15 4.27 -2.20
N GLU A 39 0.14 3.23 -1.43
CA GLU A 39 0.03 1.83 -1.86
C GLU A 39 -1.39 1.34 -1.55
N TYR A 40 -2.01 0.62 -2.47
CA TYR A 40 -3.24 -0.12 -2.20
C TYR A 40 -3.35 -1.38 -3.05
N TYR A 41 -3.99 -2.39 -2.50
CA TYR A 41 -4.25 -3.66 -3.16
C TYR A 41 -5.44 -4.36 -2.51
N THR A 42 -6.01 -5.31 -3.24
CA THR A 42 -7.09 -6.17 -2.77
C THR A 42 -6.66 -7.61 -3.03
N ILE A 43 -6.69 -8.43 -1.99
CA ILE A 43 -6.55 -9.88 -2.09
C ILE A 43 -7.98 -10.41 -2.05
N GLY A 44 -8.51 -10.79 -3.22
CA GLY A 44 -9.80 -11.46 -3.32
C GLY A 44 -9.70 -12.92 -2.89
N GLU A 45 -10.84 -13.56 -2.63
CA GLU A 45 -10.90 -15.03 -2.58
C GLU A 45 -10.23 -15.57 -3.84
N PHE A 46 -9.28 -16.49 -3.68
CA PHE A 46 -8.87 -17.32 -4.80
C PHE A 46 -10.16 -17.90 -5.41
N GLU A 47 -10.31 -17.85 -6.74
CA GLU A 47 -11.16 -18.81 -7.42
C GLU A 47 -10.60 -20.18 -7.03
N VAL A 48 -11.16 -20.76 -5.98
CA VAL A 48 -10.94 -22.17 -5.72
C VAL A 48 -11.74 -22.83 -6.83
N ASP A 49 -11.04 -23.34 -7.85
CA ASP A 49 -11.64 -24.29 -8.76
C ASP A 49 -12.31 -25.35 -7.88
N GLU A 50 -13.64 -25.41 -7.89
CA GLU A 50 -14.46 -26.32 -7.07
C GLU A 50 -14.18 -27.81 -7.39
N GLU A 51 -13.19 -28.11 -8.22
CA GLU A 51 -12.87 -29.46 -8.70
C GLU A 51 -11.83 -30.23 -7.86
N ASP A 52 -11.15 -29.60 -6.87
CA ASP A 52 -10.10 -30.27 -6.06
C ASP A 52 -10.48 -30.54 -4.59
N TYR A 53 -11.71 -30.25 -4.15
CA TYR A 53 -12.20 -30.71 -2.84
C TYR A 53 -12.80 -32.12 -2.95
N GLU A 54 -11.97 -33.13 -3.24
CA GLU A 54 -12.29 -34.48 -2.76
C GLU A 54 -11.98 -34.52 -1.27
N ASP A 55 -13.01 -34.78 -0.48
CA ASP A 55 -13.01 -35.11 0.96
C ASP A 55 -11.69 -35.73 1.44
N ASP A 56 -10.88 -34.95 2.15
CA ASP A 56 -9.94 -35.48 3.15
C ASP A 56 -10.12 -34.67 4.44
N GLU A 57 -11.23 -34.94 5.12
CA GLU A 57 -11.43 -34.63 6.54
C GLU A 57 -10.42 -35.42 7.38
N GLU A 58 -9.15 -34.99 7.47
CA GLU A 58 -8.23 -35.34 8.57
C GLU A 58 -6.84 -34.72 8.35
N ASN A 59 -6.66 -33.43 8.69
CA ASN A 59 -5.43 -32.91 9.31
C ASN A 59 -5.64 -31.48 9.83
N ASP A 60 -5.73 -31.36 11.16
CA ASP A 60 -5.47 -30.13 11.88
C ASP A 60 -3.99 -29.73 11.68
N GLU A 61 -3.75 -28.43 11.47
CA GLU A 61 -2.71 -27.58 12.09
C GLU A 61 -2.38 -26.40 11.14
N ASP A 62 -2.82 -25.20 11.54
CA ASP A 62 -2.37 -23.88 11.06
C ASP A 62 -2.48 -23.57 9.55
N PHE A 63 -3.66 -23.79 8.96
CA PHE A 63 -4.02 -23.07 7.73
C PHE A 63 -4.35 -21.60 8.09
N GLU A 64 -3.32 -20.76 8.24
CA GLU A 64 -3.49 -19.31 8.19
C GLU A 64 -3.98 -18.97 6.77
N LEU A 65 -5.30 -18.81 6.62
CA LEU A 65 -5.89 -18.28 5.40
C LEU A 65 -5.13 -16.98 5.04
N PRO A 66 -4.70 -16.79 3.78
CA PRO A 66 -4.03 -15.55 3.38
C PRO A 66 -4.89 -14.37 3.80
N GLU A 67 -4.28 -13.30 4.34
CA GLU A 67 -4.99 -12.10 4.77
C GLU A 67 -5.90 -11.60 3.63
N GLN A 68 -7.19 -11.92 3.72
CA GLN A 68 -8.17 -11.54 2.72
C GLN A 68 -8.50 -10.06 2.89
N GLY A 69 -8.84 -9.41 1.78
CA GLY A 69 -9.37 -8.06 1.81
C GLY A 69 -8.48 -6.99 1.22
N SER A 70 -8.89 -5.76 1.45
CA SER A 70 -8.26 -4.58 0.86
C SER A 70 -7.41 -3.83 1.87
N ARG A 71 -6.21 -3.45 1.42
CA ARG A 71 -5.24 -2.70 2.22
C ARG A 71 -4.88 -1.40 1.51
N LEU A 72 -4.72 -0.34 2.28
CA LEU A 72 -4.21 0.94 1.82
C LEU A 72 -3.21 1.50 2.82
N SER A 73 -2.01 1.80 2.34
CA SER A 73 -0.91 2.35 3.13
C SER A 73 -0.39 3.65 2.53
N VAL A 74 0.02 4.60 3.38
CA VAL A 74 0.87 5.73 2.95
C VAL A 74 2.32 5.36 3.19
N LEU A 75 3.12 5.38 2.14
CA LEU A 75 4.56 5.21 2.18
C LEU A 75 5.22 6.58 2.16
N LEU A 76 6.13 6.86 3.10
CA LEU A 76 6.79 8.15 3.21
C LEU A 76 8.28 7.99 3.51
N LYS A 77 9.11 8.77 2.82
CA LYS A 77 10.55 8.90 3.13
C LYS A 77 10.86 10.34 3.45
N HIS A 78 11.30 10.60 4.68
CA HIS A 78 11.63 11.94 5.14
C HIS A 78 12.88 11.92 6.01
N ARG A 79 13.80 12.88 5.81
CA ARG A 79 15.07 13.00 6.56
C ARG A 79 15.84 11.66 6.66
N ASN A 80 15.90 10.93 5.55
CA ASN A 80 16.56 9.62 5.43
C ASN A 80 15.95 8.50 6.32
N LYS A 81 14.72 8.71 6.82
CA LYS A 81 13.91 7.72 7.50
C LYS A 81 12.77 7.27 6.59
N TYR A 82 12.33 6.04 6.76
CA TYR A 82 11.27 5.40 5.99
C TYR A 82 10.10 5.10 6.91
N TYR A 83 8.90 5.24 6.40
CA TYR A 83 7.65 5.10 7.14
C TYR A 83 6.63 4.40 6.25
N GLU A 84 5.80 3.57 6.86
CA GLU A 84 4.57 3.05 6.26
C GLU A 84 3.44 3.22 7.27
N PHE A 85 2.33 3.81 6.84
CA PHE A 85 1.15 4.04 7.67
C PHE A 85 -0.01 3.28 7.08
N LEU A 86 -0.43 2.17 7.71
CA LEU A 86 -1.63 1.46 7.30
C LEU A 86 -2.84 2.34 7.65
N MET A 87 -3.56 2.78 6.62
CA MET A 87 -4.69 3.71 6.76
C MET A 87 -6.03 3.01 6.69
N PHE A 88 -6.08 1.86 6.02
CA PHE A 88 -7.29 1.07 5.84
C PHE A 88 -6.92 -0.39 5.66
N HIS A 89 -7.66 -1.25 6.35
CA HIS A 89 -7.67 -2.69 6.19
C HIS A 89 -9.11 -3.16 6.38
N ASP A 90 -9.67 -3.85 5.39
CA ASP A 90 -11.05 -4.36 5.45
C ASP A 90 -11.16 -5.68 4.71
N THR A 91 -11.82 -6.64 5.36
CA THR A 91 -12.03 -8.00 4.88
C THR A 91 -13.40 -8.20 4.22
N VAL A 92 -14.29 -7.19 4.23
CA VAL A 92 -15.66 -7.28 3.71
C VAL A 92 -15.84 -6.42 2.46
N GLU A 93 -16.33 -6.98 1.35
CA GLU A 93 -16.26 -6.35 0.03
C GLU A 93 -17.24 -5.17 -0.25
N ILE A 94 -18.37 -5.07 0.46
CA ILE A 94 -19.44 -4.14 0.07
C ILE A 94 -19.00 -2.68 0.27
N GLY A 95 -18.81 -1.96 -0.83
CA GLY A 95 -18.47 -0.53 -0.83
C GLY A 95 -16.98 -0.24 -0.73
N VAL A 96 -16.13 -1.26 -0.62
CA VAL A 96 -14.66 -1.12 -0.52
C VAL A 96 -14.07 -0.27 -1.66
N PRO A 97 -14.46 -0.43 -2.94
CA PRO A 97 -13.93 0.43 -3.99
C PRO A 97 -14.25 1.92 -3.80
N ILE A 98 -15.42 2.25 -3.23
CA ILE A 98 -15.80 3.64 -2.96
C ILE A 98 -15.01 4.18 -1.77
N ILE A 99 -14.89 3.39 -0.70
CA ILE A 99 -14.14 3.76 0.51
C ILE A 99 -12.67 3.98 0.16
N LEU A 100 -12.02 3.03 -0.52
CA LEU A 100 -10.64 3.18 -0.99
C LEU A 100 -10.47 4.44 -1.82
N LEU A 101 -11.34 4.68 -2.81
CA LEU A 101 -11.27 5.88 -3.65
C LEU A 101 -11.36 7.17 -2.82
N GLN A 102 -12.32 7.25 -1.89
CA GLN A 102 -12.49 8.41 -1.02
C GLN A 102 -11.30 8.61 -0.09
N THR A 103 -10.77 7.52 0.48
CA THR A 103 -9.58 7.54 1.34
C THR A 103 -8.36 8.02 0.56
N ILE A 104 -8.12 7.53 -0.66
CA ILE A 104 -7.02 8.02 -1.51
C ILE A 104 -7.16 9.52 -1.76
N ILE A 105 -8.35 9.99 -2.16
CA ILE A 105 -8.58 11.42 -2.43
C ILE A 105 -8.37 12.27 -1.18
N PHE A 106 -8.85 11.81 -0.02
CA PHE A 106 -8.63 12.48 1.26
C PHE A 106 -7.14 12.57 1.61
N LEU A 107 -6.42 11.45 1.52
CA LEU A 107 -5.00 11.39 1.84
C LEU A 107 -4.18 12.27 0.90
N VAL A 108 -4.47 12.26 -0.40
CA VAL A 108 -3.82 13.17 -1.35
C VAL A 108 -4.03 14.62 -0.95
N LYS A 109 -5.26 15.03 -0.61
CA LYS A 109 -5.51 16.40 -0.14
C LYS A 109 -4.72 16.73 1.12
N LEU A 110 -4.72 15.84 2.11
CA LEU A 110 -3.95 16.01 3.34
C LEU A 110 -2.45 16.20 3.05
N ILE A 111 -1.88 15.36 2.19
CA ILE A 111 -0.46 15.41 1.79
C ILE A 111 -0.15 16.69 1.00
N GLU A 112 -1.07 17.13 0.14
CA GLU A 112 -0.93 18.37 -0.64
C GLU A 112 -0.99 19.63 0.24
N GLU A 113 -1.71 19.60 1.35
CA GLU A 113 -1.93 20.76 2.23
C GLU A 113 -1.00 20.80 3.45
N THR A 114 -0.20 19.75 3.68
CA THR A 114 0.61 19.59 4.89
C THR A 114 2.11 19.50 4.59
N GLU A 115 2.94 20.06 5.48
CA GLU A 115 4.39 19.89 5.42
C GLU A 115 4.82 18.50 5.91
N PRO A 116 5.92 17.90 5.39
CA PRO A 116 6.28 16.51 5.68
C PRO A 116 6.43 16.15 7.17
N ASP A 117 6.97 17.06 7.99
CA ASP A 117 7.11 16.83 9.44
C ASP A 117 5.74 16.71 10.13
N GLN A 118 4.81 17.62 9.81
CA GLN A 118 3.45 17.61 10.35
C GLN A 118 2.66 16.42 9.82
N LEU A 119 2.89 16.04 8.55
CA LEU A 119 2.24 14.90 7.94
C LEU A 119 2.57 13.59 8.69
N ILE A 120 3.83 13.41 9.10
CA ILE A 120 4.22 12.24 9.92
C ILE A 120 3.43 12.21 11.23
N GLU A 121 3.32 13.34 11.93
CA GLU A 121 2.55 13.45 13.17
C GLU A 121 1.07 13.08 12.95
N TYR A 122 0.44 13.67 11.92
CA TYR A 122 -0.96 13.41 11.60
C TYR A 122 -1.19 11.95 11.24
N LEU A 123 -0.38 11.38 10.34
CA LEU A 123 -0.52 9.99 9.91
C LEU A 123 -0.29 9.02 11.06
N THR A 124 0.68 9.28 11.95
CA THR A 124 0.90 8.46 13.14
C THR A 124 -0.32 8.46 14.06
N GLY A 125 -1.03 9.58 14.16
CA GLY A 125 -2.22 9.72 15.00
C GLY A 125 -3.50 9.07 14.44
N VAL A 126 -3.55 8.78 13.13
CA VAL A 126 -4.75 8.23 12.48
C VAL A 126 -4.56 6.85 11.83
N ALA A 127 -3.31 6.41 11.64
CA ALA A 127 -3.01 5.09 11.08
C ALA A 127 -3.53 3.99 12.01
N THR A 128 -4.07 2.92 11.42
CA THR A 128 -4.47 1.73 12.17
C THR A 128 -3.24 0.96 12.65
N ASP A 129 -2.18 0.97 11.85
CA ASP A 129 -0.90 0.35 12.19
C ASP A 129 0.27 1.11 11.52
N PRO A 130 1.00 1.97 12.27
CA PRO A 130 2.16 2.68 11.75
C PRO A 130 3.44 1.83 11.89
N LEU A 131 4.08 1.52 10.76
CA LEU A 131 5.41 0.94 10.71
C LEU A 131 6.48 2.04 10.70
N ILE A 132 7.12 2.24 11.85
CA ILE A 132 8.17 3.26 12.06
C ILE A 132 9.49 2.56 12.47
N PRO A 133 10.31 2.09 11.50
CA PRO A 133 11.43 1.20 11.81
C PRO A 133 12.46 1.74 12.81
N HIS A 134 12.68 3.05 12.83
CA HIS A 134 13.68 3.65 13.72
C HIS A 134 13.24 3.74 15.18
N GLU A 135 11.97 3.47 15.47
CA GLU A 135 11.41 3.34 16.82
C GLU A 135 11.37 1.88 17.30
N ILE A 136 11.63 0.92 16.40
CA ILE A 136 11.68 -0.51 16.72
C ILE A 136 12.97 -0.82 17.50
N GLU A 137 12.80 -1.38 18.70
CA GLU A 137 13.90 -1.81 19.57
C GLU A 137 14.60 -3.07 19.02
N ASP A 138 13.82 -4.04 18.55
CA ASP A 138 14.33 -5.27 17.95
C ASP A 138 15.15 -4.97 16.70
N LYS A 139 16.43 -5.36 16.73
CA LYS A 139 17.39 -5.04 15.67
C LYS A 139 17.11 -5.81 14.38
N GLU A 140 16.68 -7.06 14.48
CA GLU A 140 16.44 -7.91 13.33
C GLU A 140 15.18 -7.45 12.61
N PHE A 141 14.10 -7.25 13.36
CA PHE A 141 12.83 -6.75 12.83
C PHE A 141 12.98 -5.33 12.25
N ARG A 142 13.68 -4.42 12.94
CA ARG A 142 14.02 -3.10 12.39
C ARG A 142 14.75 -3.19 11.05
N SER A 143 15.74 -4.08 10.96
CA SER A 143 16.56 -4.23 9.75
C SER A 143 15.73 -4.80 8.60
N ALA A 144 14.87 -5.77 8.89
CA ALA A 144 13.93 -6.34 7.92
C ALA A 144 12.93 -5.28 7.41
N ALA A 145 12.29 -4.54 8.31
CA ALA A 145 11.36 -3.47 7.97
C ALA A 145 12.01 -2.38 7.11
N LEU A 146 13.21 -1.91 7.49
CA LEU A 146 13.96 -0.94 6.68
C LEU A 146 14.31 -1.47 5.28
N LYS A 147 14.70 -2.74 5.18
CA LYS A 147 15.02 -3.36 3.89
C LYS A 147 13.78 -3.44 3.01
N LEU A 148 12.65 -3.88 3.56
CA LEU A 148 11.37 -3.97 2.85
C LEU A 148 10.94 -2.61 2.31
N LEU A 149 10.92 -1.57 3.15
CA LEU A 149 10.51 -0.23 2.73
C LEU A 149 11.43 0.32 1.64
N LYS A 150 12.76 0.14 1.77
CA LYS A 150 13.69 0.56 0.70
C LYS A 150 13.40 -0.13 -0.64
N VAL A 151 13.09 -1.42 -0.61
CA VAL A 151 12.71 -2.16 -1.81
C VAL A 151 11.41 -1.61 -2.39
N LYS A 152 10.36 -1.40 -1.59
CA LYS A 152 9.10 -0.78 -2.04
C LYS A 152 9.35 0.55 -2.75
N PHE A 153 10.10 1.45 -2.12
CA PHE A 153 10.42 2.76 -2.69
C PHE A 153 11.15 2.64 -4.04
N GLN A 154 12.17 1.78 -4.11
CA GLN A 154 12.90 1.56 -5.35
C GLN A 154 12.00 1.01 -6.47
N THR A 155 11.12 0.05 -6.13
CA THR A 155 10.16 -0.51 -7.08
C THR A 155 9.23 0.58 -7.62
N ILE A 156 8.68 1.43 -6.75
CA ILE A 156 7.79 2.52 -7.17
C ILE A 156 8.53 3.50 -8.09
N GLU A 157 9.73 3.92 -7.71
CA GLU A 157 10.54 4.84 -8.51
C GLU A 157 10.85 4.27 -9.90
N ASN A 158 11.17 2.97 -9.98
CA ASN A 158 11.40 2.28 -11.26
C ASN A 158 10.11 2.26 -12.12
N LEU A 159 8.97 1.88 -11.52
CA LEU A 159 7.67 1.84 -12.22
C LEU A 159 7.29 3.21 -12.79
N ILE A 160 7.53 4.28 -12.02
CA ILE A 160 7.27 5.65 -12.49
C ILE A 160 8.17 6.01 -13.69
N GLN A 161 9.45 5.67 -13.63
CA GLN A 161 10.40 5.94 -14.71
C GLN A 161 10.07 5.17 -15.99
N GLU A 162 9.73 3.89 -15.87
CA GLU A 162 9.31 3.05 -16.99
C GLU A 162 8.03 3.60 -17.64
N ASN A 163 7.06 4.01 -16.83
CA ASN A 163 5.82 4.59 -17.30
C ASN A 163 6.05 5.92 -18.03
N ASP A 164 6.84 6.83 -17.47
CA ASP A 164 7.18 8.11 -18.10
C ASP A 164 8.02 7.92 -19.39
N ALA A 165 8.80 6.84 -19.51
CA ALA A 165 9.54 6.50 -20.72
C ALA A 165 8.64 5.95 -21.84
N ALA A 166 7.57 5.23 -21.49
CA ALA A 166 6.59 4.70 -22.45
C ALA A 166 5.73 5.80 -23.11
N PHE A 167 5.67 7.00 -22.52
CA PHE A 167 4.88 8.14 -22.99
C PHE A 167 5.72 9.29 -23.61
N LYS A 168 7.01 9.06 -23.89
CA LYS A 168 7.89 10.00 -24.63
C LYS A 168 8.10 9.54 -26.07
#